data_AF-A0A346YKZ3-F1
#
_entry.id   AF-A0A346YKZ3-F1
#
_cell.length_a   1.000
_cell.length_b   1.000
_cell.length_c   1.000
_cell.angle_alpha   90.00
_cell.angle_beta   90.00
_cell.angle_gamma   90.00
#
_symmetry.space_group_name_H-M   'P 1'
#
loop_
_entity.id
_entity.type
_entity.pdbx_description
1 polymer ?
#
loop_
_entity_poly.entity_id
_entity_poly.type
_entity_poly.pdbx_seq_one_letter_code
_entity_poly.pdbx_strand_id
1 'polypeptide(L)' 'MKLSAEQKRDLRAIAGDPGSYSKSKDSDLYDLIDLGLIRRVESGGFEITAAGRAALAFEEP' A
#
# COMPACT_ATOMS: atom_id res chain seq x y z
N MET A 1 3.44 13.93 -6.94
CA MET A 1 3.26 13.59 -5.52
C MET A 1 4.34 12.61 -5.13
N LYS A 2 5.02 12.77 -3.99
CA LYS A 2 6.02 11.79 -3.50
C LYS A 2 5.47 11.11 -2.26
N LEU A 3 5.46 9.78 -2.23
CA LEU A 3 5.06 9.00 -1.06
C LEU A 3 6.08 9.17 0.07
N SER A 4 5.60 9.18 1.32
CA SER A 4 6.48 9.18 2.49
C SER A 4 7.26 7.86 2.60
N ALA A 5 8.36 7.86 3.37
CA ALA A 5 9.13 6.64 3.60
C ALA A 5 8.28 5.52 4.27
N GLU A 6 7.36 5.91 5.16
CA GLU A 6 6.44 4.98 5.83
C GLU A 6 5.41 4.41 4.85
N GLN A 7 4.80 5.25 4.02
CA GLN A 7 3.85 4.83 2.99
C GLN A 7 4.49 3.85 1.99
N LYS A 8 5.75 4.08 1.60
CA LYS A 8 6.50 3.14 0.75
C LYS A 8 6.77 1.81 1.44
N ARG A 9 7.12 1.85 2.73
CA ARG A 9 7.34 0.64 3.53
C ARG A 9 6.05 -0.18 3.62
N ASP A 10 4.93 0.46 3.89
CA ASP A 10 3.61 -0.18 3.95
C ASP A 10 3.22 -0.76 2.58
N LEU A 11 3.40 0.02 1.51
CA LEU A 11 3.11 -0.42 0.14
C LEU A 11 3.97 -1.64 -0.26
N ARG A 12 5.26 -1.66 0.09
CA ARG A 12 6.14 -2.84 -0.11
C ARG A 12 5.69 -4.04 0.73
N ALA A 13 5.31 -3.83 1.98
CA ALA A 13 4.84 -4.90 2.85
C ALA A 13 3.56 -5.54 2.30
N ILE A 14 2.60 -4.73 1.86
CA ILE A 14 1.35 -5.21 1.22
C ILE A 14 1.63 -5.91 -0.11
N ALA A 15 2.63 -5.45 -0.88
CA ALA A 15 3.03 -6.13 -2.11
C ALA A 15 3.63 -7.53 -1.85
N GLY A 16 4.38 -7.68 -0.76
CA GLY A 16 5.01 -8.94 -0.38
C GLY A 16 4.07 -9.92 0.33
N ASP A 17 3.09 -9.43 1.08
CA ASP A 17 2.14 -10.24 1.85
C ASP A 17 0.69 -9.72 1.71
N PRO A 18 0.08 -9.88 0.52
CA PRO A 18 -1.27 -9.38 0.25
C PRO A 18 -2.31 -10.10 1.10
N GLY A 19 -3.26 -9.34 1.64
CA GLY A 19 -4.39 -9.85 2.44
C GLY A 19 -4.08 -10.13 3.91
N SER A 20 -2.80 -10.15 4.30
CA SER A 20 -2.34 -10.44 5.66
C SER A 20 -1.73 -9.22 6.36
N TYR A 21 -1.29 -8.21 5.58
CA TYR A 21 -0.86 -6.93 6.16
C TYR A 21 -2.01 -6.25 6.92
N SER A 22 -1.85 -6.13 8.23
CA SER A 22 -2.74 -5.42 9.14
C SER A 22 -1.91 -4.46 9.96
N LYS A 23 -2.16 -3.16 9.81
CA LYS A 23 -1.49 -2.12 10.60
C LYS A 23 -2.50 -1.54 11.57
N SER A 24 -2.15 -1.45 12.85
CA SER A 24 -3.01 -0.88 13.90
C SER A 24 -3.24 0.63 13.77
N LYS A 25 -2.65 1.29 12.76
CA LYS A 25 -2.85 2.71 12.43
C LYS A 25 -3.47 2.81 11.05
N ASP A 26 -4.80 2.77 10.98
CA ASP A 26 -5.58 2.88 9.74
C ASP A 26 -5.33 4.19 8.96
N SER A 27 -4.94 5.28 9.62
CA SER A 27 -4.84 6.61 9.01
C SER A 27 -3.89 6.67 7.80
N ASP A 28 -2.72 6.02 7.87
CA ASP A 28 -1.74 6.07 6.78
C ASP A 28 -2.14 5.18 5.59
N LEU A 29 -2.97 4.15 5.84
CA LEU A 29 -3.46 3.24 4.82
C LEU A 29 -4.64 3.85 4.06
N TYR A 30 -5.45 4.70 4.71
CA TYR A 30 -6.51 5.46 4.03
C TYR A 30 -5.94 6.33 2.91
N ASP A 31 -4.80 7.00 3.13
CA ASP A 31 -4.15 7.78 2.07
C ASP A 31 -3.74 6.90 0.87
N LEU A 32 -3.20 5.70 1.12
CA LEU A 32 -2.84 4.77 0.05
C LEU A 32 -4.06 4.22 -0.71
N ILE A 33 -5.20 4.09 -0.02
CA ILE A 33 -6.48 3.71 -0.62
C ILE A 33 -7.04 4.86 -1.47
N ASP A 34 -7.02 6.10 -0.95
CA ASP A 34 -7.50 7.29 -1.66
C ASP A 34 -6.67 7.54 -2.93
N LEU A 35 -5.35 7.33 -2.85
CA LEU A 35 -4.45 7.34 -4.00
C LEU A 35 -4.63 6.15 -4.95
N GLY A 36 -5.49 5.18 -4.62
CA GLY A 36 -5.76 4.00 -5.43
C GLY A 36 -4.59 3.02 -5.54
N LEU A 37 -3.61 3.10 -4.63
CA LEU A 37 -2.41 2.27 -4.65
C LEU A 37 -2.64 0.91 -3.97
N ILE A 38 -3.55 0.87 -3.01
CA ILE A 38 -4.00 -0.36 -2.34
C ILE A 38 -5.52 -0.39 -2.29
N ARG A 39 -6.09 -1.57 -2.03
CA ARG A 39 -7.52 -1.76 -1.76
C ARG A 39 -7.72 -2.63 -0.53
N ARG A 40 -8.82 -2.40 0.18
CA ARG A 40 -9.24 -3.27 1.30
C ARG A 40 -9.93 -4.52 0.74
N VAL A 41 -9.63 -5.68 1.31
CA VAL A 41 -10.32 -6.94 0.97
C VAL A 41 -11.29 -7.35 2.08
N GLU A 42 -12.30 -8.14 1.74
CA GLU A 42 -13.38 -8.53 2.66
C GLU A 42 -12.87 -9.23 3.93
N SER A 43 -11.72 -9.89 3.86
CA SER A 43 -11.04 -10.54 5.00
C SER A 43 -10.44 -9.56 6.01
N GLY A 44 -10.53 -8.24 5.78
CA GLY A 44 -9.98 -7.21 6.65
C GLY A 44 -8.52 -6.82 6.36
N GLY A 45 -7.89 -7.44 5.36
CA GLY A 45 -6.54 -7.11 4.90
C GLY A 45 -6.51 -6.08 3.77
N PHE A 46 -5.32 -5.89 3.20
CA PHE A 46 -5.09 -5.00 2.06
C PHE A 46 -4.38 -5.71 0.92
N GLU A 47 -4.71 -5.34 -0.31
CA GLU A 47 -4.05 -5.79 -1.53
C GLU A 47 -3.49 -4.61 -2.31
N ILE A 48 -2.33 -4.80 -2.93
CA ILE A 48 -1.73 -3.80 -3.80
C ILE A 48 -2.41 -3.78 -5.18
N THR A 49 -2.67 -2.59 -5.71
CA THR A 49 -3.22 -2.41 -7.06
C THR A 49 -2.12 -2.36 -8.12
N ALA A 50 -2.50 -2.34 -9.40
CA ALA A 50 -1.55 -2.11 -10.49
C ALA A 50 -0.82 -0.74 -10.34
N ALA A 51 -1.55 0.29 -9.90
CA ALA A 51 -0.97 1.61 -9.64
C ALA A 51 0.02 1.58 -8.47
N GLY A 52 -0.29 0.85 -7.40
CA GLY A 52 0.63 0.63 -6.29
C GLY A 52 1.93 -0.05 -6.71
N ARG A 53 1.82 -1.10 -7.54
CA ARG A 53 3.01 -1.80 -8.09
C ARG A 53 3.86 -0.88 -8.96
N ALA A 54 3.23 -0.07 -9.81
CA ALA A 54 3.94 0.92 -10.61
C ALA A 54 4.64 1.96 -9.72
N ALA A 55 3.97 2.46 -8.68
CA ALA A 55 4.55 3.43 -7.75
C ALA A 55 5.80 2.90 -7.03
N LEU A 56 5.90 1.58 -6.80
CA LEU A 56 7.11 0.94 -6.28
C LEU A 56 8.22 0.85 -7.34
N ALA A 57 7.88 0.51 -8.59
CA ALA A 57 8.84 0.33 -9.67
C ALA A 57 9.47 1.65 -10.18
N PHE A 58 8.74 2.77 -10.14
CA PHE A 58 9.25 4.09 -10.57
C PHE A 58 10.24 4.74 -9.57
N GLU A 59 10.48 4.10 -8.43
CA GLU A 59 11.27 4.64 -7.33
C GLU A 59 12.59 3.87 -7.08
N GLU A 60 12.88 2.82 -7.87
CA GLU A 60 14.18 2.15 -7.89
C GLU A 60 15.05 2.72 -9.04
N PRO A 61 16.08 3.55 -8.74
CA PRO A 61 17.18 3.83 -9.68
C PRO A 61 18.21 2.71 -9.74
#